data_AF-A0A959NI26-F1
#
_entry.id   AF-A0A959NI26-F1
#
_cell.length_a   1.000
_cell.length_b   1.000
_cell.length_c   1.000
_cell.angle_alpha   90.00
_cell.angle_beta   90.00
_cell.angle_gamma   90.00
#
_symmetry.space_group_name_H-M   'P 1'
#
loop_
_entity.id
_entity.type
_entity.pdbx_description
1 polymer ?
#
loop_
_entity_poly.entity_id
_entity_poly.type
_entity_poly.pdbx_seq_one_letter_code
_entity_poly.pdbx_strand_id
1 'polypeptide(L)'
;FALGSESYRNFLGLMFYLFEPSTFLACILSVLAYIVSVFPLIYLLEKLKLKAFMPHIIFIYSFFPSMILFGSVPLRESFQVCYCILMTKFILQFHIEKKIRYLFFSSLFAFLMGTLHFGLMAFAAIVLICSMFISINLPKTPFIFSKSRITLIILMIMNLGYLAIVLPDINNLGFITRVVQGESITEYTDTYRGNLVEKKPRSGYEIELDTSSPFNLLISVSTMLLYYLAYPFPWKISAVIDIYASGEALFRVCLIYYSIKGWFISVGEVKKIIFFLLIIYFANAAIWAMGTSNFGTGMRHNLTHFWIICITGVPYLVLSIRQFAKKYLLPNKDLKIDVHLA
;
A
#
# COMPACT_ATOMS: atom_id res chain seq x y z
N PHE A 1 -16.79 -9.29 18.29
CA PHE A 1 -15.49 -8.63 18.02
C PHE A 1 -15.71 -7.56 16.99
N ALA A 2 -15.33 -6.32 17.29
CA ALA A 2 -15.44 -5.23 16.34
C ALA A 2 -14.15 -5.07 15.53
N LEU A 3 -14.29 -4.70 14.27
CA LEU A 3 -13.20 -4.60 13.28
C LEU A 3 -12.77 -3.14 13.06
N GLY A 4 -11.68 -2.96 12.31
CA GLY A 4 -11.17 -1.63 11.99
C GLY A 4 -10.47 -0.97 13.17
N SER A 5 -10.81 0.28 13.44
CA SER A 5 -10.24 1.06 14.56
C SER A 5 -10.52 0.43 15.92
N GLU A 6 -11.65 -0.28 16.08
CA GLU A 6 -12.00 -1.01 17.30
C GLU A 6 -11.05 -2.17 17.57
N SER A 7 -10.66 -2.93 16.53
CA SER A 7 -9.72 -4.05 16.64
C SER A 7 -8.36 -3.58 17.16
N TYR A 8 -7.86 -2.48 16.62
CA TYR A 8 -6.60 -1.88 17.09
C TYR A 8 -6.71 -1.37 18.54
N ARG A 9 -7.83 -0.74 18.91
CA ARG A 9 -8.10 -0.31 20.29
C ARG A 9 -8.12 -1.49 21.26
N ASN A 10 -8.77 -2.60 20.89
CA ASN A 10 -8.81 -3.82 21.69
C ASN A 10 -7.41 -4.45 21.84
N PHE A 11 -6.62 -4.46 20.76
CA PHE A 11 -5.23 -4.90 20.81
C PHE A 11 -4.41 -4.06 21.79
N LEU A 12 -4.49 -2.72 21.71
CA LEU A 12 -3.82 -1.84 22.66
C LEU A 12 -4.33 -2.02 24.09
N GLY A 13 -5.64 -2.19 24.27
CA GLY A 13 -6.26 -2.46 25.57
C GLY A 13 -5.72 -3.74 26.21
N LEU A 14 -5.53 -4.81 25.43
CA LEU A 14 -4.88 -6.03 25.89
C LEU A 14 -3.42 -5.78 26.31
N MET A 15 -2.66 -5.03 25.51
CA MET A 15 -1.27 -4.71 25.84
C MET A 15 -1.18 -3.86 27.12
N PHE A 16 -2.07 -2.90 27.29
CA PHE A 16 -2.15 -2.07 28.50
C PHE A 16 -2.61 -2.84 29.72
N TYR A 17 -3.47 -3.84 29.55
CA TYR A 17 -3.83 -4.75 30.64
C TYR A 17 -2.62 -5.59 31.11
N LEU A 18 -1.74 -6.00 30.18
CA LEU A 18 -0.58 -6.83 30.50
C LEU A 18 0.64 -6.06 31.04
N PHE A 19 0.85 -4.82 30.59
CA PHE A 19 2.09 -4.05 30.83
C PHE A 19 1.85 -2.63 31.36
N GLU A 20 0.62 -2.33 31.78
CA GLU A 20 0.11 -1.02 32.19
C GLU A 20 -0.18 -0.03 31.03
N PRO A 21 -1.17 0.88 31.19
CA PRO A 21 -1.47 1.90 30.19
C PRO A 21 -0.32 2.89 30.01
N SER A 22 0.25 2.93 28.81
CA SER A 22 1.34 3.86 28.48
C SER A 22 1.34 4.24 27.00
N THR A 23 1.30 5.54 26.71
CA THR A 23 1.47 6.04 25.34
C THR A 23 2.83 5.63 24.77
N PHE A 24 3.86 5.60 25.61
CA PHE A 24 5.20 5.18 25.20
C PHE A 24 5.23 3.71 24.75
N LEU A 25 4.55 2.81 25.49
CA LEU A 25 4.39 1.41 25.08
C LEU A 25 3.69 1.30 23.72
N ALA A 26 2.62 2.06 23.51
CA ALA A 26 1.90 2.04 22.24
C ALA A 26 2.78 2.56 21.07
N CYS A 27 3.58 3.61 21.28
CA CYS A 27 4.58 4.06 20.31
C CYS A 27 5.61 2.96 20.00
N ILE A 28 6.15 2.30 21.04
CA ILE A 28 7.11 1.18 20.87
C ILE A 28 6.52 0.09 20.01
N LEU A 29 5.27 -0.31 20.24
CA LEU A 29 4.59 -1.34 19.46
C LEU A 29 4.49 -0.97 17.98
N SER A 30 4.16 0.29 17.67
CA SER A 30 4.13 0.77 16.28
C SER A 30 5.52 0.81 15.65
N VAL A 31 6.55 1.27 16.38
CA VAL A 31 7.94 1.25 15.89
C VAL A 31 8.41 -0.18 15.64
N LEU A 32 8.12 -1.12 16.54
CA LEU A 32 8.48 -2.52 16.40
C LEU A 32 7.80 -3.15 15.18
N ALA A 33 6.51 -2.92 14.98
CA ALA A 33 5.80 -3.40 13.79
C ALA A 33 6.43 -2.84 12.50
N TYR A 34 6.81 -1.57 12.51
CA TYR A 34 7.48 -0.92 11.38
C TYR A 34 8.89 -1.49 11.12
N ILE A 35 9.71 -1.71 12.16
CA ILE A 35 11.03 -2.35 12.03
C ILE A 35 10.88 -3.78 11.51
N VAL A 36 9.92 -4.54 12.05
CA VAL A 36 9.67 -5.93 11.63
C VAL A 36 9.32 -5.97 10.13
N SER A 37 8.66 -4.95 9.60
CA SER A 37 8.33 -4.85 8.17
C SER A 37 9.55 -4.77 7.24
N VAL A 38 10.72 -4.36 7.74
CA VAL A 38 11.98 -4.26 6.97
C VAL A 38 12.53 -5.65 6.64
N PHE A 39 12.40 -6.65 7.51
CA PHE A 39 12.91 -8.01 7.25
C PHE A 39 12.26 -8.69 6.03
N PRO A 40 10.91 -8.76 5.90
CA PRO A 40 10.31 -9.32 4.70
C PRO A 40 10.55 -8.43 3.47
N LEU A 41 10.74 -7.12 3.63
CA LEU A 41 11.18 -6.24 2.53
C LEU A 41 12.58 -6.62 2.02
N ILE A 42 13.57 -6.80 2.91
CA ILE A 42 14.91 -7.27 2.55
C ILE A 42 14.81 -8.60 1.79
N TYR A 43 14.02 -9.55 2.29
CA TYR A 43 13.79 -10.82 1.62
C TYR A 43 13.25 -10.64 0.18
N LEU A 44 12.27 -9.75 -0.02
CA LEU A 44 11.76 -9.43 -1.35
C LEU A 44 12.86 -8.87 -2.24
N LEU A 45 13.67 -7.92 -1.74
CA LEU A 45 14.76 -7.33 -2.50
C LEU A 45 15.81 -8.36 -2.94
N GLU A 46 16.14 -9.32 -2.08
CA GLU A 46 17.06 -10.40 -2.44
C GLU A 46 16.47 -11.31 -3.52
N LYS A 47 15.19 -11.68 -3.42
CA LYS A 47 14.52 -12.52 -4.41
C LYS A 47 14.33 -11.82 -5.75
N LEU A 48 14.19 -10.50 -5.75
CA LEU A 48 14.13 -9.68 -6.95
C LEU A 48 15.52 -9.33 -7.51
N LYS A 49 16.60 -9.85 -6.93
CA LYS A 49 17.99 -9.57 -7.31
C LYS A 49 18.34 -8.08 -7.24
N LEU A 50 17.71 -7.33 -6.33
CA LEU A 50 17.90 -5.89 -6.14
C LEU A 50 18.98 -5.56 -5.09
N LYS A 51 19.93 -6.47 -4.82
CA LYS A 51 20.96 -6.29 -3.78
C LYS A 51 21.77 -5.00 -3.95
N ALA A 52 22.11 -4.64 -5.19
CA ALA A 52 22.87 -3.43 -5.49
C ALA A 52 22.13 -2.12 -5.15
N PHE A 53 20.80 -2.16 -5.10
CA PHE A 53 19.94 -1.00 -4.80
C PHE A 53 19.39 -1.03 -3.38
N MET A 54 19.56 -2.14 -2.65
CA MET A 54 18.99 -2.38 -1.33
C MET A 54 19.26 -1.25 -0.32
N PRO A 55 20.48 -0.70 -0.18
CA PRO A 55 20.72 0.41 0.75
C PRO A 55 19.86 1.65 0.44
N HIS A 56 19.66 1.96 -0.85
CA HIS A 56 18.88 3.11 -1.29
C HIS A 56 17.38 2.87 -1.03
N ILE A 57 16.90 1.66 -1.31
CA ILE A 57 15.51 1.28 -1.10
C ILE A 57 15.16 1.31 0.40
N ILE A 58 16.00 0.69 1.24
CA ILE A 58 15.79 0.68 2.69
C ILE A 58 15.89 2.09 3.25
N PHE A 59 16.88 2.88 2.82
CA PHE A 59 17.01 4.26 3.30
C PHE A 59 15.77 5.08 2.97
N ILE A 60 15.31 5.05 1.71
CA ILE A 60 14.11 5.79 1.29
C ILE A 60 12.88 5.25 2.01
N TYR A 61 12.71 3.93 2.11
CA TYR A 61 11.55 3.37 2.83
C TYR A 61 11.55 3.78 4.31
N SER A 62 12.65 3.59 5.03
CA SER A 62 12.72 3.74 6.48
C SER A 62 12.87 5.18 6.96
N PHE A 63 13.48 6.06 6.16
CA PHE A 63 13.81 7.44 6.57
C PHE A 63 13.04 8.50 5.79
N PHE A 64 12.08 8.13 4.93
CA PHE A 64 11.16 9.14 4.39
C PHE A 64 10.43 9.81 5.56
N PRO A 65 10.28 11.14 5.59
CA PRO A 65 9.87 11.77 6.84
C PRO A 65 8.46 11.37 7.30
N SER A 66 7.53 11.06 6.40
CA SER A 66 6.20 10.53 6.77
C SER A 66 6.29 9.12 7.34
N MET A 67 7.26 8.33 6.92
CA MET A 67 7.50 6.98 7.44
C MET A 67 8.02 7.04 8.87
N ILE A 68 8.92 7.98 9.17
CA ILE A 68 9.40 8.23 10.53
C ILE A 68 8.26 8.75 11.42
N LEU A 69 7.53 9.77 10.94
CA LEU A 69 6.49 10.43 11.71
C LEU A 69 5.34 9.47 12.03
N PHE A 70 4.77 8.80 11.03
CA PHE A 70 3.61 7.93 11.23
C PHE A 70 3.99 6.52 11.68
N GLY A 71 5.22 6.08 11.43
CA GLY A 71 5.74 4.80 11.93
C GLY A 71 6.01 4.80 13.44
N SER A 72 6.17 5.97 14.06
CA SER A 72 6.53 6.13 15.47
C SER A 72 5.38 6.49 16.42
N VAL A 73 4.22 6.89 15.87
CA VAL A 73 3.01 7.23 16.64
C VAL A 73 2.14 5.97 16.76
N PRO A 74 1.33 5.81 17.84
CA PRO A 74 0.49 4.63 18.08
C PRO A 74 -0.69 4.53 17.10
N LEU A 75 -0.34 4.23 15.85
CA LEU A 75 -1.23 4.09 14.73
C LEU A 75 -1.18 2.65 14.22
N ARG A 76 -2.32 2.18 13.71
CA ARG A 76 -2.48 0.82 13.15
C ARG A 76 -1.70 0.63 11.84
N GLU A 77 -1.35 1.71 11.15
CA GLU A 77 -0.71 1.71 9.84
C GLU A 77 0.64 0.97 9.84
N SER A 78 1.43 1.04 10.92
CA SER A 78 2.68 0.28 11.06
C SER A 78 2.45 -1.24 11.02
N PHE A 79 1.34 -1.72 11.59
CA PHE A 79 0.95 -3.12 11.51
C PHE A 79 0.40 -3.47 10.13
N GLN A 80 -0.41 -2.60 9.55
CA GLN A 80 -0.97 -2.79 8.21
C GLN A 80 0.13 -2.91 7.14
N VAL A 81 1.15 -2.04 7.16
CA VAL A 81 2.27 -2.14 6.22
C VAL A 81 3.07 -3.42 6.43
N CYS A 82 3.33 -3.80 7.70
CA CYS A 82 4.02 -5.05 8.02
C CYS A 82 3.27 -6.28 7.46
N TYR A 83 1.96 -6.37 7.72
CA TYR A 83 1.13 -7.46 7.21
C TYR A 83 0.99 -7.43 5.69
N CYS A 84 0.92 -6.25 5.06
CA CYS A 84 0.89 -6.12 3.62
C CYS A 84 2.18 -6.68 2.97
N ILE A 85 3.36 -6.33 3.50
CA ILE A 85 4.64 -6.82 2.99
C ILE A 85 4.76 -8.33 3.21
N LEU A 86 4.35 -8.84 4.37
CA LEU A 86 4.34 -10.29 4.65
C LEU A 86 3.40 -11.05 3.71
N MET A 87 2.18 -10.54 3.49
CA MET A 87 1.24 -11.09 2.51
C MET A 87 1.89 -11.17 1.14
N THR A 88 2.44 -10.06 0.61
CA THR A 88 3.10 -10.05 -0.71
C THR A 88 4.31 -10.98 -0.78
N LYS A 89 5.13 -11.05 0.29
CA LYS A 89 6.24 -12.01 0.40
C LYS A 89 5.77 -13.44 0.21
N PHE A 90 4.72 -13.85 0.91
CA PHE A 90 4.21 -15.22 0.83
C PHE A 90 3.55 -15.52 -0.52
N ILE A 91 2.88 -14.54 -1.14
CA ILE A 91 2.38 -14.69 -2.52
C ILE A 91 3.55 -14.95 -3.47
N LEU A 92 4.62 -14.16 -3.39
CA LEU A 92 5.79 -14.34 -4.25
C LEU A 92 6.46 -15.70 -4.01
N GLN A 93 6.59 -16.12 -2.75
CA GLN A 93 7.09 -17.47 -2.40
C GLN A 93 6.21 -18.58 -2.97
N PHE A 94 4.89 -18.44 -2.93
CA PHE A 94 3.97 -19.38 -3.58
C PHE A 94 4.26 -19.48 -5.08
N HIS A 95 4.48 -18.36 -5.77
CA HIS A 95 4.77 -18.38 -7.20
C HIS A 95 6.10 -19.02 -7.56
N ILE A 96 7.11 -18.91 -6.67
CA ILE A 96 8.43 -19.50 -6.86
C ILE A 96 8.43 -21.00 -6.52
N GLU A 97 7.96 -21.36 -5.32
CA GLU A 97 8.09 -22.73 -4.78
C GLU A 97 6.86 -23.61 -4.99
N LYS A 98 5.72 -23.03 -5.39
CA LYS A 98 4.43 -23.73 -5.60
C LYS A 98 3.85 -24.46 -4.37
N LYS A 99 4.34 -24.17 -3.16
CA LYS A 99 3.87 -24.79 -1.93
C LYS A 99 2.64 -24.08 -1.37
N ILE A 100 1.58 -24.84 -1.10
CA ILE A 100 0.28 -24.33 -0.62
C ILE A 100 0.37 -23.59 0.72
N ARG A 101 1.31 -23.98 1.59
CA ARG A 101 1.52 -23.32 2.90
C ARG A 101 1.71 -21.81 2.78
N TYR A 102 2.28 -21.34 1.67
CA TYR A 102 2.49 -19.92 1.43
C TYR A 102 1.19 -19.18 1.12
N LEU A 103 0.20 -19.83 0.50
CA LEU A 103 -1.14 -19.25 0.35
C LEU A 103 -1.86 -19.15 1.70
N PHE A 104 -1.69 -20.14 2.58
CA PHE A 104 -2.21 -20.07 3.95
C PHE A 104 -1.62 -18.88 4.72
N PHE A 105 -0.29 -18.74 4.75
CA PHE A 105 0.35 -17.59 5.41
C PHE A 105 -0.04 -16.26 4.77
N SER A 106 -0.10 -16.18 3.44
CA SER A 106 -0.59 -14.98 2.76
C SER A 106 -2.02 -14.63 3.20
N SER A 107 -2.91 -15.61 3.27
CA SER A 107 -4.29 -15.40 3.72
C SER A 107 -4.36 -15.01 5.19
N LEU A 108 -3.49 -15.54 6.05
CA LEU A 108 -3.43 -15.15 7.45
C LEU A 108 -3.05 -13.67 7.59
N PHE A 109 -2.02 -13.21 6.88
CA PHE A 109 -1.62 -11.80 6.92
C PHE A 109 -2.63 -10.88 6.24
N ALA A 110 -3.28 -11.33 5.17
CA ALA A 110 -4.44 -10.67 4.58
C ALA A 110 -5.55 -10.45 5.61
N PHE A 111 -5.92 -11.51 6.34
CA PHE A 111 -6.93 -11.46 7.38
C PHE A 111 -6.55 -10.47 8.49
N LEU A 112 -5.33 -10.61 9.06
CA LEU A 112 -4.83 -9.72 10.12
C LEU A 112 -4.84 -8.26 9.69
N MET A 113 -4.38 -7.95 8.47
CA MET A 113 -4.44 -6.61 7.90
C MET A 113 -5.89 -6.11 7.77
N GLY A 114 -6.79 -6.95 7.24
CA GLY A 114 -8.20 -6.63 7.10
C GLY A 114 -8.91 -6.42 8.44
N THR A 115 -8.47 -7.09 9.52
CA THR A 115 -9.04 -6.84 10.86
C THR A 115 -8.76 -5.43 11.37
N LEU A 116 -7.67 -4.81 10.91
CA LEU A 116 -7.32 -3.43 11.25
C LEU A 116 -8.00 -2.41 10.33
N HIS A 117 -8.53 -2.82 9.18
CA HIS A 117 -9.23 -1.92 8.24
C HIS A 117 -10.05 -2.70 7.20
N PHE A 118 -11.35 -2.41 7.12
CA PHE A 118 -12.24 -3.07 6.15
C PHE A 118 -11.79 -2.89 4.70
N GLY A 119 -11.32 -1.70 4.33
CA GLY A 119 -10.86 -1.42 2.97
C GLY A 119 -9.65 -2.28 2.60
N LEU A 120 -8.80 -2.60 3.58
CA LEU A 120 -7.65 -3.48 3.34
C LEU A 120 -8.06 -4.96 3.24
N MET A 121 -9.22 -5.36 3.77
CA MET A 121 -9.78 -6.68 3.52
C MET A 121 -10.20 -6.82 2.05
N ALA A 122 -10.90 -5.82 1.50
CA ALA A 122 -11.26 -5.78 0.09
C ALA A 122 -10.02 -5.74 -0.82
N PHE A 123 -9.04 -4.90 -0.47
CA PHE A 123 -7.72 -4.91 -1.10
C PHE A 123 -7.09 -6.30 -1.09
N ALA A 124 -7.05 -6.98 0.05
CA ALA A 124 -6.44 -8.30 0.15
C ALA A 124 -7.12 -9.32 -0.77
N ALA A 125 -8.45 -9.28 -0.90
CA ALA A 125 -9.17 -10.10 -1.87
C ALA A 125 -8.72 -9.80 -3.30
N ILE A 126 -8.59 -8.53 -3.70
CA ILE A 126 -8.07 -8.13 -5.01
C ILE A 126 -6.67 -8.71 -5.23
N VAL A 127 -5.76 -8.60 -4.25
CA VAL A 127 -4.40 -9.12 -4.36
C VAL A 127 -4.38 -10.65 -4.53
N LEU A 128 -5.19 -11.37 -3.75
CA LEU A 128 -5.31 -12.83 -3.87
C LEU A 128 -5.88 -13.22 -5.24
N ILE A 129 -6.89 -12.52 -5.75
CA ILE A 129 -7.43 -12.74 -7.11
C ILE A 129 -6.35 -12.48 -8.17
N CYS A 130 -5.67 -11.33 -8.11
CA CYS A 130 -4.60 -11.00 -9.05
C CYS A 130 -3.49 -12.06 -9.05
N SER A 131 -3.17 -12.63 -7.87
CA SER A 131 -2.20 -13.72 -7.77
C SER A 131 -2.62 -15.01 -8.48
N MET A 132 -3.92 -15.24 -8.72
CA MET A 132 -4.38 -16.39 -9.54
C MET A 132 -4.00 -16.23 -11.01
N PHE A 133 -4.10 -15.00 -11.52
CA PHE A 133 -3.95 -14.70 -12.95
C PHE A 133 -2.50 -14.39 -13.32
N ILE A 134 -1.70 -13.89 -12.37
CA ILE A 134 -0.32 -13.56 -12.61
C ILE A 134 0.53 -14.83 -12.55
N SER A 135 0.68 -15.44 -13.70
CA SER A 135 1.63 -16.52 -13.93
C SER A 135 3.05 -15.95 -13.98
N ILE A 136 3.68 -15.80 -12.82
CA ILE A 136 5.12 -15.44 -12.76
C ILE A 136 5.91 -16.53 -13.49
N ASN A 137 5.64 -17.82 -13.18
CA ASN A 137 6.37 -18.99 -13.72
C ASN A 137 5.49 -20.17 -14.22
N LEU A 138 4.19 -19.99 -14.52
CA LEU A 138 3.38 -21.11 -15.06
C LEU A 138 3.48 -21.15 -16.59
N PRO A 139 3.59 -22.35 -17.20
CA PRO A 139 3.37 -22.52 -18.63
C PRO A 139 1.99 -21.96 -19.03
N LYS A 140 1.81 -21.68 -20.33
CA LYS A 140 0.55 -21.20 -20.95
C LYS A 140 -0.54 -22.29 -20.92
N THR A 141 -0.74 -22.97 -19.79
CA THR A 141 -1.76 -23.99 -19.67
C THR A 141 -3.11 -23.33 -19.44
N PRO A 142 -4.18 -23.84 -20.09
CA PRO A 142 -5.54 -23.33 -19.92
C PRO A 142 -5.99 -23.42 -18.45
N PHE A 143 -7.12 -22.79 -18.17
CA PHE A 143 -7.64 -22.52 -16.83
C PHE A 143 -8.11 -23.80 -16.10
N ILE A 144 -7.18 -24.68 -15.72
CA ILE A 144 -7.50 -25.91 -14.98
C ILE A 144 -7.54 -25.57 -13.49
N PHE A 145 -8.60 -25.99 -12.79
CA PHE A 145 -8.72 -25.86 -11.33
C PHE A 145 -7.68 -26.73 -10.63
N SER A 146 -6.49 -26.16 -10.40
CA SER A 146 -5.47 -26.81 -9.57
C SER A 146 -5.87 -26.75 -8.09
N LYS A 147 -5.39 -27.71 -7.29
CA LYS A 147 -5.59 -27.72 -5.83
C LYS A 147 -5.30 -26.35 -5.20
N SER A 148 -4.25 -25.67 -5.66
CA SER A 148 -3.87 -24.33 -5.19
C SER A 148 -4.91 -23.25 -5.49
N ARG A 149 -5.58 -23.31 -6.65
CA ARG A 149 -6.66 -22.37 -7.00
C ARG A 149 -7.89 -22.60 -6.13
N ILE A 150 -8.26 -23.85 -5.90
CA ILE A 150 -9.37 -24.21 -5.00
C ILE A 150 -9.08 -23.72 -3.58
N THR A 151 -7.88 -24.00 -3.04
CA THR A 151 -7.50 -23.52 -1.72
C THR A 151 -7.55 -22.00 -1.63
N LEU A 152 -7.07 -21.29 -2.66
CA LEU A 152 -7.10 -19.83 -2.68
C LEU A 152 -8.53 -19.27 -2.74
N ILE A 153 -9.42 -19.90 -3.51
CA ILE A 153 -10.86 -19.55 -3.52
C ILE A 153 -11.46 -19.77 -2.13
N ILE A 154 -11.19 -20.90 -1.48
CA ILE A 154 -11.67 -21.17 -0.11
C ILE A 154 -11.17 -20.10 0.86
N LEU A 155 -9.87 -19.80 0.84
CA LEU A 155 -9.26 -18.78 1.71
C LEU A 155 -9.85 -17.39 1.44
N MET A 156 -10.10 -17.05 0.17
CA MET A 156 -10.77 -15.80 -0.20
C MET A 156 -12.21 -15.75 0.32
N ILE A 157 -12.98 -16.83 0.17
CA ILE A 157 -14.33 -16.94 0.71
C ILE A 157 -14.31 -16.84 2.23
N MET A 158 -13.32 -17.40 2.93
CA MET A 158 -13.20 -17.25 4.38
C MET A 158 -12.97 -15.79 4.78
N ASN A 159 -12.08 -15.06 4.09
CA ASN A 159 -11.84 -13.64 4.36
C ASN A 159 -13.08 -12.78 4.07
N LEU A 160 -13.74 -13.00 2.92
CA LEU A 160 -14.92 -12.25 2.50
C LEU A 160 -16.19 -12.65 3.30
N GLY A 161 -16.32 -13.92 3.66
CA GLY A 161 -17.41 -14.41 4.50
C GLY A 161 -17.35 -13.81 5.90
N TYR A 162 -16.15 -13.65 6.44
CA TYR A 162 -15.97 -12.92 7.70
C TYR A 162 -16.39 -11.45 7.58
N LEU A 163 -16.04 -10.78 6.47
CA LEU A 163 -16.49 -9.40 6.20
C LEU A 163 -18.03 -9.31 6.14
N ALA A 164 -18.68 -10.27 5.49
CA ALA A 164 -20.15 -10.32 5.39
C ALA A 164 -20.83 -10.54 6.75
N ILE A 165 -20.24 -11.32 7.66
CA ILE A 165 -20.76 -11.53 9.02
C ILE A 165 -20.67 -10.25 9.86
N VAL A 166 -19.58 -9.48 9.74
CA VAL A 166 -19.34 -8.31 10.60
C VAL A 166 -20.03 -7.04 10.09
N LEU A 167 -20.57 -7.04 8.86
CA LEU A 167 -21.34 -5.94 8.31
C LEU A 167 -22.83 -6.31 8.16
N PRO A 168 -23.59 -6.49 9.25
CA PRO A 168 -25.04 -6.67 9.15
C PRO A 168 -25.68 -5.37 8.60
N ASP A 169 -26.72 -5.54 7.79
CA ASP A 169 -27.50 -4.48 7.13
C ASP A 169 -26.75 -3.60 6.13
N ILE A 170 -26.74 -4.08 4.88
CA ILE A 170 -26.18 -3.40 3.74
C ILE A 170 -27.30 -3.05 2.75
N ASN A 171 -27.77 -1.81 2.78
CA ASN A 171 -28.22 -1.19 1.54
C ASN A 171 -26.96 -0.96 0.67
N ASN A 172 -27.04 -1.27 -0.64
CA ASN A 172 -25.86 -1.32 -1.54
C ASN A 172 -24.93 -0.10 -1.48
N LEU A 173 -25.47 1.12 -1.27
CA LEU A 173 -24.69 2.36 -1.14
C LEU A 173 -23.91 2.45 0.18
N GLY A 174 -24.47 1.98 1.30
CA GLY A 174 -23.78 1.98 2.60
C GLY A 174 -22.61 1.00 2.66
N PHE A 175 -22.61 -0.05 1.83
CA PHE A 175 -21.53 -1.04 1.75
C PHE A 175 -20.20 -0.41 1.35
N ILE A 176 -20.21 0.28 0.21
CA ILE A 176 -19.00 0.79 -0.44
C ILE A 176 -18.36 1.80 0.51
N THR A 177 -19.18 2.67 1.10
CA THR A 177 -18.74 3.67 2.06
C THR A 177 -18.14 3.03 3.32
N ARG A 178 -18.76 1.98 3.89
CA ARG A 178 -18.20 1.22 5.05
C ARG A 178 -16.86 0.57 4.74
N VAL A 179 -16.79 -0.12 3.60
CA VAL A 179 -15.58 -0.83 3.18
C VAL A 179 -14.45 0.17 2.97
N VAL A 180 -14.71 1.27 2.26
CA VAL A 180 -13.70 2.26 1.93
C VAL A 180 -13.19 3.01 3.17
N GLN A 181 -14.08 3.41 4.09
CA GLN A 181 -13.70 4.25 5.24
C GLN A 181 -13.16 3.47 6.43
N GLY A 182 -13.41 2.15 6.51
CA GLY A 182 -12.78 1.31 7.53
C GLY A 182 -13.34 1.43 8.94
N GLU A 183 -14.48 2.10 9.12
CA GLU A 183 -15.15 2.32 10.42
C GLU A 183 -16.62 1.86 10.39
N SER A 184 -17.18 1.47 11.53
CA SER A 184 -18.61 1.21 11.67
C SER A 184 -19.37 2.52 11.49
N ILE A 185 -20.29 2.57 10.52
CA ILE A 185 -21.19 3.73 10.33
C ILE A 185 -22.07 3.83 11.56
N THR A 186 -21.69 4.70 12.50
CA THR A 186 -22.64 5.34 13.38
C THR A 186 -22.74 6.85 13.19
N GLU A 187 -21.82 7.53 12.48
CA GLU A 187 -22.00 8.98 12.18
C GLU A 187 -21.01 9.61 11.18
N TYR A 188 -20.01 8.87 10.67
CA TYR A 188 -18.81 9.49 10.08
C TYR A 188 -18.93 9.86 8.58
N THR A 189 -19.74 9.17 7.80
CA THR A 189 -19.54 9.09 6.34
C THR A 189 -20.02 10.29 5.54
N ASP A 190 -21.24 10.77 5.81
CA ASP A 190 -21.82 11.89 5.07
C ASP A 190 -21.50 13.21 5.75
N THR A 191 -21.40 13.18 7.08
CA THR A 191 -21.07 14.33 7.91
C THR A 191 -19.59 14.68 7.80
N TYR A 192 -18.61 13.75 7.78
CA TYR A 192 -17.20 14.14 7.74
C TYR A 192 -16.74 14.66 6.37
N ARG A 193 -17.00 13.93 5.27
CA ARG A 193 -16.65 14.45 3.92
C ARG A 193 -17.52 15.65 3.54
N GLY A 194 -18.83 15.61 3.83
CA GLY A 194 -19.72 16.75 3.64
C GLY A 194 -19.25 17.99 4.42
N ASN A 195 -18.92 17.83 5.71
CA ASN A 195 -18.40 18.94 6.51
C ASN A 195 -17.02 19.42 6.06
N LEU A 196 -16.15 18.55 5.52
CA LEU A 196 -14.84 18.99 5.01
C LEU A 196 -14.98 19.74 3.67
N VAL A 197 -15.87 19.28 2.79
CA VAL A 197 -16.20 20.01 1.55
C VAL A 197 -16.84 21.35 1.88
N GLU A 198 -17.71 21.40 2.89
CA GLU A 198 -18.37 22.62 3.35
C GLU A 198 -17.40 23.59 4.06
N LYS A 199 -16.54 23.08 4.96
CA LYS A 199 -15.58 23.91 5.74
C LYS A 199 -14.32 24.29 4.97
N LYS A 200 -14.08 23.69 3.80
CA LYS A 200 -12.93 23.95 2.90
C LYS A 200 -11.60 24.13 3.64
N PRO A 201 -11.20 23.16 4.49
CA PRO A 201 -9.96 23.30 5.22
C PRO A 201 -8.79 23.32 4.24
N ARG A 202 -7.75 24.09 4.60
CA ARG A 202 -6.51 24.26 3.85
C ARG A 202 -5.89 22.97 3.30
N SER A 203 -6.05 21.86 4.04
CA SER A 203 -5.52 20.55 3.66
C SER A 203 -6.41 19.69 2.79
N GLY A 204 -7.67 20.09 2.60
CA GLY A 204 -8.68 19.37 1.87
C GLY A 204 -8.56 19.53 0.36
N TYR A 205 -8.99 18.51 -0.38
CA TYR A 205 -9.30 18.57 -1.80
C TYR A 205 -10.79 18.24 -1.98
N GLU A 206 -11.52 19.14 -2.63
CA GLU A 206 -12.98 19.14 -2.80
C GLU A 206 -13.41 18.17 -3.91
N ILE A 207 -13.20 16.87 -3.71
CA ILE A 207 -13.58 15.84 -4.68
C ILE A 207 -14.61 14.92 -4.04
N GLU A 208 -15.79 14.90 -4.65
CA GLU A 208 -16.91 14.03 -4.29
C GLU A 208 -16.88 12.73 -5.08
N LEU A 209 -17.36 11.66 -4.45
CA LEU A 209 -17.50 10.36 -5.09
C LEU A 209 -18.81 10.35 -5.87
N ASP A 210 -18.73 10.32 -7.19
CA ASP A 210 -19.92 10.31 -8.02
C ASP A 210 -20.30 8.87 -8.39
N THR A 211 -21.36 8.36 -7.77
CA THR A 211 -21.89 7.01 -8.02
C THR A 211 -23.08 7.01 -8.99
N SER A 212 -23.40 8.13 -9.64
CA SER A 212 -24.58 8.26 -10.51
C SER A 212 -24.51 7.37 -11.76
N SER A 213 -23.30 7.09 -12.25
CA SER A 213 -23.07 6.17 -13.36
C SER A 213 -21.69 5.51 -13.26
N PRO A 214 -21.45 4.34 -13.88
CA PRO A 214 -20.13 3.71 -13.89
C PRO A 214 -19.02 4.59 -14.48
N PHE A 215 -19.36 5.43 -15.47
CA PHE A 215 -18.43 6.36 -16.08
C PHE A 215 -18.04 7.50 -15.12
N ASN A 216 -19.03 8.11 -14.44
CA ASN A 216 -18.77 9.15 -13.45
C ASN A 216 -18.02 8.60 -12.22
N LEU A 217 -18.29 7.35 -11.84
CA LEU A 217 -17.54 6.65 -10.79
C LEU A 217 -16.07 6.50 -11.19
N LEU A 218 -15.79 6.07 -12.42
CA LEU A 218 -14.43 5.94 -12.92
C LEU A 218 -13.69 7.29 -12.92
N ILE A 219 -14.34 8.36 -13.38
CA ILE A 219 -13.75 9.70 -13.40
C ILE A 219 -13.49 10.21 -11.99
N SER A 220 -14.46 10.11 -11.09
CA SER A 220 -14.33 10.61 -9.72
C SER A 220 -13.23 9.85 -8.96
N VAL A 221 -13.19 8.51 -9.03
CA VAL A 221 -12.13 7.70 -8.41
C VAL A 221 -10.75 8.02 -9.00
N SER A 222 -10.64 8.18 -10.32
CA SER A 222 -9.37 8.55 -10.97
C SER A 222 -8.88 9.93 -10.53
N THR A 223 -9.80 10.88 -10.40
CA THR A 223 -9.49 12.25 -9.94
C THR A 223 -9.07 12.23 -8.48
N MET A 224 -9.79 11.50 -7.61
CA MET A 224 -9.39 11.30 -6.21
C MET A 224 -8.02 10.67 -6.10
N LEU A 225 -7.71 9.65 -6.91
CA LEU A 225 -6.42 8.99 -6.91
C LEU A 225 -5.29 9.97 -7.29
N LEU A 226 -5.51 10.81 -8.31
CA LEU A 226 -4.53 11.82 -8.72
C LEU A 226 -4.23 12.80 -7.57
N TYR A 227 -5.26 13.31 -6.91
CA TYR A 227 -5.09 14.22 -5.78
C TYR A 227 -4.48 13.52 -4.56
N TYR A 228 -4.90 12.30 -4.24
CA TYR A 228 -4.32 11.50 -3.17
C TYR A 228 -2.81 11.29 -3.33
N LEU A 229 -2.34 11.11 -4.56
CA LEU A 229 -0.93 10.84 -4.87
C LEU A 229 -0.07 12.10 -4.97
N ALA A 230 -0.62 13.20 -5.50
CA ALA A 230 0.15 14.37 -5.93
C ALA A 230 -0.16 15.67 -5.16
N TYR A 231 -1.24 15.74 -4.38
CA TYR A 231 -1.60 16.92 -3.60
C TYR A 231 -0.82 16.95 -2.26
N PRO A 232 -0.39 18.12 -1.75
CA PRO A 232 -0.59 19.46 -2.30
C PRO A 232 0.35 19.78 -3.47
N PHE A 233 -0.20 20.40 -4.52
CA PHE A 233 0.60 20.87 -5.64
C PHE A 233 1.50 22.06 -5.22
N PRO A 234 2.64 22.29 -5.90
CA PRO A 234 3.57 23.36 -5.52
C PRO A 234 2.92 24.76 -5.46
N TRP A 235 1.91 25.02 -6.30
CA TRP A 235 1.16 26.27 -6.33
C TRP A 235 0.02 26.36 -5.31
N LYS A 236 -0.18 25.32 -4.47
CA LYS A 236 -1.17 25.27 -3.38
C LYS A 236 -0.52 25.34 -1.99
N ILE A 237 0.77 25.62 -1.94
CA ILE A 237 1.52 25.82 -0.69
C ILE A 237 1.04 27.11 -0.03
N SER A 238 0.52 26.97 1.19
CA SER A 238 -0.06 28.06 1.99
C SER A 238 0.58 28.18 3.38
N ALA A 239 1.34 27.15 3.79
CA ALA A 239 2.09 27.11 5.04
C ALA A 239 3.40 26.31 4.85
N VAL A 240 4.36 26.48 5.76
CA VAL A 240 5.65 25.77 5.73
C VAL A 240 5.48 24.26 5.72
N ILE A 241 4.49 23.74 6.47
CA ILE A 241 4.18 22.31 6.50
C ILE A 241 3.79 21.76 5.11
N ASP A 242 3.29 22.61 4.20
CA ASP A 242 2.90 22.20 2.85
C ASP A 242 4.09 22.02 1.93
N ILE A 243 5.20 22.72 2.20
CA ILE A 243 6.44 22.55 1.45
C ILE A 243 6.91 21.11 1.59
N TYR A 244 6.90 20.61 2.83
CA TYR A 244 7.24 19.24 3.14
C TYR A 244 6.25 18.24 2.49
N ALA A 245 4.94 18.47 2.65
CA ALA A 245 3.93 17.60 2.04
C ALA A 245 4.02 17.56 0.50
N SER A 246 4.22 18.72 -0.13
CA SER A 246 4.38 18.86 -1.58
C SER A 246 5.66 18.20 -2.07
N GLY A 247 6.77 18.37 -1.33
CA GLY A 247 8.03 17.69 -1.62
C GLY A 247 7.90 16.16 -1.60
N GLU A 248 7.20 15.61 -0.60
CA GLU A 248 6.92 14.17 -0.56
C GLU A 248 6.04 13.71 -1.72
N ALA A 249 5.00 14.49 -2.07
CA ALA A 249 4.12 14.19 -3.18
C ALA A 249 4.87 14.19 -4.53
N LEU A 250 5.73 15.18 -4.77
CA LEU A 250 6.58 15.25 -5.96
C LEU A 250 7.55 14.06 -6.04
N PHE A 251 8.18 13.71 -4.91
CA PHE A 251 9.07 12.56 -4.86
C PHE A 251 8.32 11.24 -5.12
N ARG A 252 7.10 11.09 -4.59
CA ARG A 252 6.21 9.95 -4.87
C ARG A 252 5.87 9.86 -6.36
N VAL A 253 5.48 10.97 -6.99
CA VAL A 253 5.21 11.05 -8.44
C VAL A 253 6.46 10.68 -9.25
N CYS A 254 7.64 11.13 -8.83
CA CYS A 254 8.91 10.75 -9.43
C CYS A 254 9.15 9.22 -9.34
N LEU A 255 8.94 8.61 -8.18
CA LEU A 255 9.07 7.16 -8.02
C LEU A 255 8.02 6.37 -8.84
N ILE A 256 6.79 6.88 -8.96
CA ILE A 256 5.77 6.28 -9.83
C ILE A 256 6.23 6.32 -11.28
N TYR A 257 6.71 7.48 -11.75
CA TYR A 257 7.27 7.62 -13.10
C TYR A 257 8.38 6.61 -13.35
N TYR A 258 9.35 6.49 -12.45
CA TYR A 258 10.44 5.52 -12.58
C TYR A 258 9.99 4.06 -12.46
N SER A 259 8.94 3.78 -11.70
CA SER A 259 8.34 2.44 -11.64
C SER A 259 7.69 2.05 -12.96
N ILE A 260 6.96 2.98 -13.59
CA ILE A 260 6.33 2.79 -14.90
C ILE A 260 7.40 2.66 -15.99
N LYS A 261 8.40 3.56 -16.00
CA LYS A 261 9.56 3.47 -16.90
C LYS A 261 10.26 2.12 -16.76
N GLY A 262 10.51 1.70 -15.51
CA GLY A 262 11.09 0.42 -15.16
C GLY A 262 10.31 -0.77 -15.71
N TRP A 263 8.99 -0.75 -15.57
CA TRP A 263 8.12 -1.76 -16.15
C TRP A 263 8.21 -1.84 -17.69
N PHE A 264 8.22 -0.69 -18.38
CA PHE A 264 8.33 -0.67 -19.84
C PHE A 264 9.62 -1.30 -20.34
N ILE A 265 10.75 -1.03 -19.67
CA ILE A 265 12.08 -1.53 -20.07
C ILE A 265 12.40 -2.93 -19.54
N SER A 266 11.68 -3.40 -18.52
CA SER A 266 11.84 -4.76 -17.99
C SER A 266 11.32 -5.81 -18.95
N VAL A 267 11.93 -7.00 -18.89
CA VAL A 267 11.54 -8.18 -19.65
C VAL A 267 11.27 -9.38 -18.73
N GLY A 268 10.71 -10.45 -19.30
CA GLY A 268 10.56 -11.74 -18.60
C GLY A 268 9.78 -11.69 -17.28
N GLU A 269 10.29 -12.42 -16.29
CA GLU A 269 9.68 -12.55 -14.96
C GLU A 269 9.69 -11.22 -14.18
N VAL A 270 10.76 -10.43 -14.31
CA VAL A 270 10.89 -9.14 -13.63
C VAL A 270 9.80 -8.17 -14.07
N LYS A 271 9.51 -8.11 -15.38
CA LYS A 271 8.40 -7.30 -15.91
C LYS A 271 7.07 -7.66 -15.26
N LYS A 272 6.78 -8.97 -15.14
CA LYS A 272 5.53 -9.46 -14.53
C LYS A 272 5.45 -9.12 -13.05
N ILE A 273 6.56 -9.20 -12.33
CA ILE A 273 6.60 -8.87 -10.90
C ILE A 273 6.41 -7.37 -10.69
N ILE A 274 7.09 -6.52 -11.47
CA ILE A 274 6.89 -5.06 -11.38
C ILE A 274 5.43 -4.72 -11.72
N PHE A 275 4.86 -5.34 -12.75
CA PHE A 275 3.45 -5.14 -13.09
C PHE A 275 2.51 -5.53 -11.95
N PHE A 276 2.74 -6.69 -11.33
CA PHE A 276 1.98 -7.15 -10.16
C PHE A 276 2.06 -6.14 -9.02
N LEU A 277 3.27 -5.72 -8.67
CA LEU A 277 3.51 -4.73 -7.62
C LEU A 277 2.81 -3.41 -7.94
N LEU A 278 2.85 -2.92 -9.17
CA LEU A 278 2.14 -1.72 -9.59
C LEU A 278 0.61 -1.85 -9.46
N ILE A 279 0.03 -3.01 -9.81
CA ILE A 279 -1.40 -3.26 -9.58
C ILE A 279 -1.72 -3.17 -8.09
N ILE A 280 -0.93 -3.81 -7.23
CA ILE A 280 -1.11 -3.76 -5.77
C ILE A 280 -1.02 -2.31 -5.27
N TYR A 281 -0.02 -1.56 -5.75
CA TYR A 281 0.17 -0.16 -5.38
C TYR A 281 -1.05 0.69 -5.71
N PHE A 282 -1.51 0.66 -6.96
CA PHE A 282 -2.63 1.48 -7.40
C PHE A 282 -3.97 1.01 -6.79
N ALA A 283 -4.16 -0.30 -6.58
CA ALA A 283 -5.35 -0.80 -5.89
C ALA A 283 -5.43 -0.31 -4.44
N ASN A 284 -4.30 -0.35 -3.71
CA ASN A 284 -4.24 0.15 -2.34
C ASN A 284 -4.43 1.68 -2.30
N ALA A 285 -3.73 2.40 -3.17
CA ALA A 285 -3.84 3.85 -3.28
C ALA A 285 -5.27 4.29 -3.64
N ALA A 286 -5.97 3.58 -4.53
CA ALA A 286 -7.36 3.89 -4.90
C ALA A 286 -8.32 3.70 -3.71
N ILE A 287 -8.15 2.65 -2.92
CA ILE A 287 -8.98 2.41 -1.73
C ILE A 287 -8.81 3.56 -0.73
N TRP A 288 -7.58 4.00 -0.48
CA TRP A 288 -7.33 5.15 0.40
C TRP A 288 -7.79 6.47 -0.19
N ALA A 289 -7.63 6.68 -1.50
CA ALA A 289 -8.10 7.89 -2.19
C ALA A 289 -9.61 8.06 -2.05
N MET A 290 -10.39 6.97 -2.16
CA MET A 290 -11.83 7.00 -1.91
C MET A 290 -12.15 7.25 -0.42
N GLY A 291 -11.29 6.81 0.49
CA GLY A 291 -11.48 6.96 1.95
C GLY A 291 -11.08 8.31 2.52
N THR A 292 -10.27 9.11 1.80
CA THR A 292 -9.74 10.38 2.33
C THR A 292 -9.92 11.55 1.37
N SER A 293 -10.05 12.76 1.93
CA SER A 293 -10.25 14.02 1.23
C SER A 293 -9.23 15.10 1.61
N ASN A 294 -8.18 14.76 2.37
CA ASN A 294 -7.16 15.73 2.77
C ASN A 294 -5.75 15.13 2.71
N PHE A 295 -4.75 15.95 2.37
CA PHE A 295 -3.39 15.44 2.17
C PHE A 295 -2.72 14.97 3.47
N GLY A 296 -3.10 15.48 4.64
CA GLY A 296 -2.50 15.03 5.92
C GLY A 296 -2.82 13.58 6.22
N THR A 297 -4.12 13.22 6.15
CA THR A 297 -4.58 11.83 6.21
C THR A 297 -4.05 11.01 5.02
N GLY A 298 -3.99 11.61 3.83
CA GLY A 298 -3.42 10.98 2.65
C GLY A 298 -1.97 10.54 2.84
N MET A 299 -1.10 11.42 3.36
CA MET A 299 0.31 11.12 3.67
C MET A 299 0.44 9.98 4.68
N ARG A 300 -0.39 9.95 5.71
CA ARG A 300 -0.43 8.84 6.69
C ARG A 300 -0.73 7.52 6.00
N HIS A 301 -1.76 7.46 5.16
CA HIS A 301 -2.17 6.20 4.53
C HIS A 301 -1.21 5.71 3.44
N ASN A 302 -0.43 6.62 2.86
CA ASN A 302 0.61 6.25 1.91
C ASN A 302 1.66 5.30 2.52
N LEU A 303 1.86 5.33 3.85
CA LEU A 303 2.69 4.39 4.60
C LEU A 303 2.42 2.92 4.24
N THR A 304 1.16 2.57 3.93
CA THR A 304 0.74 1.19 3.67
C THR A 304 1.25 0.61 2.35
N HIS A 305 1.61 1.45 1.37
CA HIS A 305 1.98 1.01 0.01
C HIS A 305 3.21 1.72 -0.57
N PHE A 306 3.78 2.72 0.13
CA PHE A 306 4.99 3.42 -0.32
C PHE A 306 6.19 2.50 -0.57
N TRP A 307 6.32 1.44 0.22
CA TRP A 307 7.38 0.42 0.03
C TRP A 307 7.38 -0.19 -1.37
N ILE A 308 6.22 -0.27 -2.04
CA ILE A 308 6.09 -0.87 -3.37
C ILE A 308 6.83 -0.01 -4.40
N ILE A 309 6.55 1.29 -4.44
CA ILE A 309 7.25 2.22 -5.33
C ILE A 309 8.71 2.44 -4.93
N CYS A 310 9.07 2.15 -3.67
CA CYS A 310 10.48 2.06 -3.29
C CYS A 310 11.15 0.88 -4.01
N ILE A 311 10.55 -0.31 -3.99
CA ILE A 311 11.06 -1.49 -4.73
C ILE A 311 11.11 -1.22 -6.25
N THR A 312 10.01 -0.72 -6.82
CA THR A 312 9.85 -0.65 -8.29
C THR A 312 10.47 0.60 -8.90
N GLY A 313 10.60 1.72 -8.16
CA GLY A 313 11.05 3.01 -8.69
C GLY A 313 12.51 3.36 -8.37
N VAL A 314 12.96 3.10 -7.14
CA VAL A 314 14.31 3.51 -6.69
C VAL A 314 15.44 2.94 -7.55
N PRO A 315 15.44 1.65 -7.96
CA PRO A 315 16.49 1.13 -8.83
C PRO A 315 16.68 1.95 -10.11
N TYR A 316 15.58 2.31 -10.78
CA TYR A 316 15.61 3.06 -12.04
C TYR A 316 15.93 4.54 -11.85
N LEU A 317 15.51 5.13 -10.72
CA LEU A 317 15.91 6.48 -10.32
C LEU A 317 17.43 6.54 -10.10
N VAL A 318 17.98 5.62 -9.30
CA VAL A 318 19.42 5.54 -9.00
C VAL A 318 20.24 5.34 -10.28
N LEU A 319 19.80 4.45 -11.17
CA LEU A 319 20.46 4.25 -12.47
C LEU A 319 20.45 5.52 -13.32
N SER A 320 19.32 6.24 -13.36
CA SER A 320 19.19 7.47 -14.14
C SER A 320 20.08 8.60 -13.57
N ILE A 321 20.17 8.72 -12.24
CA ILE A 321 21.09 9.66 -11.57
C ILE A 321 22.54 9.30 -11.89
N ARG A 322 22.93 8.02 -11.81
CA ARG A 322 24.30 7.58 -12.12
C ARG A 322 24.67 7.86 -13.58
N GLN A 323 23.76 7.62 -14.52
CA GLN A 323 23.96 7.92 -15.94
C GLN A 323 24.12 9.42 -16.18
N PHE A 324 23.28 10.25 -15.56
CA PHE A 324 23.39 11.70 -15.63
C PHE A 324 24.73 12.18 -15.06
N ALA A 325 25.12 11.71 -13.88
CA ALA A 325 26.38 12.07 -13.25
C ALA A 325 27.58 11.66 -14.10
N LYS A 326 27.59 10.46 -14.69
CA LYS A 326 28.65 10.03 -15.62
C LYS A 326 28.73 10.94 -16.85
N LYS A 327 27.59 11.33 -17.42
CA LYS A 327 27.55 12.13 -18.65
C LYS A 327 27.98 13.58 -18.43
N TYR A 328 27.59 14.20 -17.32
CA TYR A 328 27.72 15.66 -17.15
C TYR A 328 28.60 16.09 -15.97
N LEU A 329 28.75 15.27 -14.93
CA LEU A 329 29.48 15.65 -13.72
C LEU A 329 30.86 14.99 -13.63
N LEU A 330 31.00 13.76 -14.14
CA LEU A 330 32.21 12.93 -14.02
C LEU A 330 32.57 12.21 -15.33
N PRO A 331 32.73 12.92 -16.47
CA PRO A 331 32.95 12.29 -17.78
C PRO A 331 34.25 11.48 -17.87
N ASN A 332 35.27 11.80 -17.06
CA ASN A 332 36.58 11.16 -17.09
C ASN A 332 36.79 10.07 -16.02
N LYS A 333 35.74 9.70 -15.26
CA LYS A 333 35.81 8.57 -14.31
C LYS A 333 35.07 7.36 -14.89
N ASP A 334 35.77 6.23 -14.94
CA ASP A 334 35.19 4.92 -15.25
C ASP A 334 34.24 4.46 -14.13
N LEU A 335 33.06 5.06 -14.08
CA LEU A 335 31.92 4.51 -13.37
C LEU A 335 31.49 3.24 -14.11
N LYS A 336 31.89 2.08 -13.57
CA LYS A 336 31.30 0.78 -13.89
C LYS A 336 29.84 0.81 -13.45
N ILE A 337 28.92 0.91 -14.41
CA ILE A 337 27.50 0.76 -14.17
C ILE A 337 27.17 -0.68 -14.57
N ASP A 338 27.20 -1.61 -13.61
CA ASP A 338 26.68 -2.96 -13.84
C ASP A 338 25.15 -2.88 -13.93
N VAL A 339 24.65 -2.65 -15.15
CA VAL A 339 23.22 -2.68 -15.47
C VAL A 339 22.82 -4.12 -15.73
N HIS A 340 22.75 -4.93 -14.68
CA HIS A 340 22.06 -6.22 -14.73
C HIS A 340 20.81 -6.16 -13.84
N LEU A 341 19.86 -5.31 -14.22
CA LEU A 341 18.45 -5.57 -13.94
C LEU A 341 17.97 -6.44 -15.11
N ALA A 342 17.95 -7.76 -14.89
CA ALA A 342 17.52 -8.75 -15.87
C ALA A 342 16.04 -8.58 -16.24
#